data_AF-A0A8T2BUZ6-F1
#
_entry.id   AF-A0A8T2BUZ6-F1
#
_cell.length_a   1.000
_cell.length_b   1.000
_cell.length_c   1.000
_cell.angle_alpha   90.00
_cell.angle_beta   90.00
_cell.angle_gamma   90.00
#
_symmetry.space_group_name_H-M   'P 1'
#
loop_
_entity.id
_entity.type
_entity.pdbx_description
1 polymer ?
#
loop_
_entity_poly.entity_id
_entity_poly.type
_entity_poly.pdbx_seq_one_letter_code
_entity_poly.pdbx_strand_id
1 'polypeptide(L)'
;MGRGRVQLKRIENKINRQVTFSKRRAGLLKKAHEISVLCDAEVALVVFSHKGKLFEYSTDSCMEKILERYERYSYAERQLIAPESDVNTNWSMEYNRLKAKIELLERNQRHYLGEDLNAMSPKELQNLEQQLDTALKHIRTRKNQLMYESINELQRKEKAIQEQNSMLSKQIKEREKILRAQQEQWDQQNHGHNMPPPPPPQQHQIQHPYMLSHQPSPFLNMGGLYQEEDPMAMRRNDLELTLEPVYNCNLGCFAA
;
A
#
# COMPACT_ATOMS: atom_id res chain seq x y z
N MET A 1 69.17 -4.06 -12.21
CA MET A 1 68.57 -5.32 -11.70
C MET A 1 67.60 -5.84 -12.74
N GLY A 2 67.86 -7.02 -13.31
CA GLY A 2 67.07 -7.61 -14.40
C GLY A 2 65.72 -8.18 -13.94
N ARG A 3 64.83 -8.44 -14.90
CA ARG A 3 63.49 -8.97 -14.67
C ARG A 3 63.57 -10.50 -14.48
N GLY A 4 63.50 -10.98 -13.25
CA GLY A 4 63.54 -12.43 -12.94
C GLY A 4 62.25 -13.16 -13.34
N ARG A 5 62.35 -14.46 -13.64
CA ARG A 5 61.20 -15.33 -13.93
C ARG A 5 60.38 -15.54 -12.65
N VAL A 6 59.05 -15.42 -12.74
CA VAL A 6 58.12 -15.61 -11.62
C VAL A 6 57.20 -16.79 -11.94
N GLN A 7 56.93 -17.65 -10.95
CA GLN A 7 55.97 -18.76 -11.08
C GLN A 7 54.54 -18.24 -11.28
N LEU A 8 53.75 -18.91 -12.13
CA LEU A 8 52.37 -18.53 -12.41
C LEU A 8 51.42 -19.06 -11.31
N LYS A 9 51.49 -18.47 -10.12
CA LYS A 9 50.63 -18.75 -8.98
C LYS A 9 50.28 -17.47 -8.22
N ARG A 10 49.29 -17.54 -7.33
CA ARG A 10 48.92 -16.42 -6.46
C ARG A 10 50.15 -15.94 -5.65
N ILE A 11 50.40 -14.63 -5.64
CA ILE A 11 51.47 -14.03 -4.84
C ILE A 11 50.94 -13.84 -3.42
N GLU A 12 51.52 -14.53 -2.44
CA GLU A 12 51.05 -14.48 -1.04
C GLU A 12 51.35 -13.14 -0.36
N ASN A 13 52.57 -12.63 -0.54
CA ASN A 13 52.99 -11.35 0.02
C ASN A 13 52.12 -10.20 -0.54
N LYS A 14 51.39 -9.52 0.36
CA LYS A 14 50.42 -8.47 0.02
C LYS A 14 51.06 -7.27 -0.70
N ILE A 15 52.26 -6.85 -0.29
CA ILE A 15 52.98 -5.71 -0.87
C ILE A 15 53.40 -6.05 -2.30
N ASN A 16 54.05 -7.20 -2.49
CA ASN A 16 54.49 -7.65 -3.81
C ASN A 16 53.30 -7.89 -4.75
N ARG A 17 52.18 -8.41 -4.23
CA ARG A 17 50.95 -8.59 -4.99
C ARG A 17 50.37 -7.26 -5.45
N GLN A 18 50.33 -6.24 -4.59
CA GLN A 18 49.83 -4.91 -4.95
C GLN A 18 50.70 -4.24 -6.01
N VAL A 19 52.02 -4.25 -5.84
CA VAL A 19 52.97 -3.67 -6.81
C VAL A 19 52.86 -4.41 -8.15
N THR A 20 52.77 -5.74 -8.11
CA THR A 20 52.62 -6.56 -9.32
C THR A 20 51.29 -6.31 -10.02
N PHE A 21 50.18 -6.21 -9.28
CA PHE A 21 48.87 -5.88 -9.82
C PHE A 21 48.91 -4.54 -10.55
N SER A 22 49.45 -3.49 -9.92
CA SER A 22 49.57 -2.17 -10.55
C SER A 22 50.38 -2.22 -11.85
N LYS A 23 51.53 -2.90 -11.86
CA LYS A 23 52.38 -3.01 -13.04
C LYS A 23 51.75 -3.88 -14.15
N ARG A 24 51.17 -5.03 -13.80
CA ARG A 24 50.55 -5.95 -14.78
C ARG A 24 49.26 -5.37 -15.36
N ARG A 25 48.41 -4.74 -14.54
CA ARG A 25 47.20 -4.05 -14.99
C ARG A 25 47.54 -2.95 -16.00
N ALA A 26 48.53 -2.11 -15.69
CA ALA A 26 48.99 -1.08 -16.61
C ALA A 26 49.55 -1.67 -17.92
N GLY A 27 50.33 -2.76 -17.83
CA GLY A 27 50.82 -3.47 -19.01
C GLY A 27 49.71 -4.12 -19.84
N LEU A 28 48.68 -4.68 -19.20
CA LEU A 28 47.54 -5.28 -19.88
C LEU A 28 46.69 -4.22 -20.61
N LEU A 29 46.47 -3.07 -19.98
CA LEU A 29 45.79 -1.94 -20.60
C LEU A 29 46.55 -1.45 -21.84
N LYS A 30 47.88 -1.33 -21.77
CA LYS A 30 48.69 -0.99 -22.94
C LYS A 30 48.52 -1.99 -24.09
N LYS A 31 48.49 -3.29 -23.78
CA LYS A 31 48.26 -4.33 -24.80
C LYS A 31 46.86 -4.28 -25.40
N ALA A 32 45.83 -4.07 -24.57
CA ALA A 32 44.46 -3.90 -25.04
C ALA A 32 44.34 -2.70 -26.00
N HIS A 33 45.02 -1.60 -25.66
CA HIS A 33 45.10 -0.42 -26.50
C HIS A 33 45.86 -0.66 -27.81
N GLU A 34 47.02 -1.32 -27.76
CA GLU A 34 47.78 -1.72 -28.96
C GLU A 34 46.92 -2.56 -29.91
N ILE A 35 46.20 -3.58 -29.41
CA ILE A 35 45.31 -4.43 -30.23
C ILE A 35 44.19 -3.60 -30.84
N SER A 36 43.57 -2.72 -30.05
CA SER A 36 42.47 -1.90 -30.52
C SER A 36 42.90 -0.99 -31.67
N VAL A 37 44.06 -0.34 -31.56
CA VAL A 37 44.58 0.58 -32.59
C VAL A 37 45.15 -0.16 -33.79
N LEU A 38 45.91 -1.23 -33.60
CA LEU A 38 46.60 -1.93 -34.70
C LEU A 38 45.65 -2.75 -35.57
N CYS A 39 44.57 -3.27 -34.97
CA CYS A 39 43.66 -4.20 -35.65
C CYS A 39 42.25 -3.62 -35.85
N ASP A 40 42.03 -2.34 -35.54
CA ASP A 40 40.70 -1.70 -35.55
C ASP A 40 39.65 -2.53 -34.79
N ALA A 41 40.05 -3.03 -33.62
CA ALA A 41 39.23 -3.91 -32.80
C ALA A 41 38.59 -3.13 -31.64
N GLU A 42 37.30 -3.34 -31.41
CA GLU A 42 36.63 -2.91 -30.20
C GLU A 42 37.06 -3.84 -29.04
N VAL A 43 37.77 -3.29 -28.04
CA VAL A 43 38.29 -4.04 -26.90
C VAL A 43 37.78 -3.43 -25.60
N ALA A 44 37.19 -4.26 -24.75
CA ALA A 44 36.83 -3.91 -23.38
C ALA A 44 37.63 -4.75 -22.37
N LEU A 45 38.07 -4.13 -21.29
CA LEU A 45 38.78 -4.77 -20.19
C LEU A 45 38.18 -4.33 -18.85
N VAL A 46 37.78 -5.30 -18.05
CA VAL A 46 37.23 -5.09 -16.69
C VAL A 46 38.09 -5.84 -15.68
N VAL A 47 38.63 -5.13 -14.69
CA VAL A 47 39.50 -5.70 -13.66
C VAL A 47 39.07 -5.24 -12.27
N PHE A 48 38.64 -6.19 -11.44
CA PHE A 48 38.40 -5.93 -10.02
C PHE A 48 39.65 -6.25 -9.21
N SER A 49 40.08 -5.30 -8.38
CA SER A 49 41.13 -5.58 -7.39
C SER A 49 40.60 -6.47 -6.27
N HIS A 50 41.52 -7.03 -5.47
CA HIS A 50 41.14 -7.82 -4.29
C HIS A 50 40.37 -7.01 -3.21
N LYS A 51 40.30 -5.68 -3.34
CA LYS A 51 39.51 -4.79 -2.46
C LYS A 51 38.17 -4.40 -3.09
N GLY A 52 37.79 -4.98 -4.24
CA GLY A 52 36.58 -4.65 -4.98
C GLY A 52 36.68 -3.40 -5.86
N LYS A 53 37.78 -2.65 -5.83
CA LYS A 53 37.95 -1.48 -6.71
C LYS A 53 37.96 -1.90 -8.19
N LEU A 54 37.05 -1.33 -8.96
CA LEU A 54 36.94 -1.48 -10.41
C LEU A 54 38.02 -0.67 -11.13
N PHE A 55 38.62 -1.29 -12.13
CA PHE A 55 39.48 -0.66 -13.11
C PHE A 55 39.08 -1.14 -14.49
N GLU A 56 38.81 -0.20 -15.38
CA GLU A 56 38.26 -0.51 -16.69
C GLU A 56 38.99 0.22 -17.81
N TYR A 57 38.84 -0.31 -19.01
CA TYR A 57 39.30 0.27 -20.27
C TYR A 57 38.32 -0.14 -21.37
N SER A 58 37.97 0.79 -22.25
CA SER A 58 37.19 0.53 -23.46
C SER A 58 37.76 1.33 -24.63
N THR A 59 37.69 0.76 -25.83
CA THR A 59 37.91 1.50 -27.08
C THR A 59 36.87 2.62 -27.19
N ASP A 60 37.31 3.81 -27.63
CA ASP A 60 36.48 5.02 -27.79
C ASP A 60 35.69 5.45 -26.54
N SER A 61 36.12 5.03 -25.35
CA SER A 61 35.46 5.31 -24.06
C SER A 61 34.00 4.84 -23.97
N CYS A 62 33.55 3.93 -24.84
CA CYS A 62 32.16 3.49 -24.91
C CYS A 62 31.98 2.05 -24.41
N MET A 63 32.16 1.86 -23.09
CA MET A 63 32.05 0.55 -22.45
C MET A 63 30.67 -0.08 -22.65
N GLU A 64 29.60 0.70 -22.49
CA GLU A 64 28.22 0.24 -22.60
C GLU A 64 27.94 -0.42 -23.96
N LYS A 65 28.38 0.20 -25.05
CA LYS A 65 28.19 -0.31 -26.43
C LYS A 65 28.89 -1.64 -26.65
N ILE A 66 30.11 -1.81 -26.12
CA ILE A 66 30.86 -3.06 -26.27
C ILE A 66 30.20 -4.17 -25.44
N LEU A 67 29.76 -3.86 -24.21
CA LEU A 67 29.05 -4.80 -23.35
C LEU A 67 27.70 -5.21 -23.94
N GLU A 68 26.94 -4.27 -24.48
CA GLU A 68 25.68 -4.54 -25.17
C GLU A 68 25.91 -5.43 -26.40
N ARG A 69 26.94 -5.15 -27.21
CA ARG A 69 27.31 -6.00 -28.35
C ARG A 69 27.70 -7.40 -27.87
N TYR A 70 28.51 -7.52 -26.82
CA TYR A 70 28.89 -8.81 -26.24
C TYR A 70 27.67 -9.59 -25.74
N GLU A 71 26.71 -8.94 -25.07
CA GLU A 71 25.49 -9.58 -24.60
C GLU A 71 24.68 -10.15 -25.77
N ARG A 72 24.50 -9.36 -26.84
CA ARG A 72 23.82 -9.79 -28.08
C ARG A 72 24.52 -10.98 -28.75
N TYR A 73 25.85 -10.97 -28.85
CA TYR A 73 26.62 -12.07 -29.47
C TYR A 73 26.70 -13.31 -28.58
N SER A 74 26.94 -13.16 -27.28
CA SER A 74 26.94 -14.27 -26.31
C SER A 74 25.57 -14.95 -26.22
N TYR A 75 24.50 -14.18 -26.45
CA TYR A 75 23.15 -14.70 -26.60
C TYR A 75 22.97 -15.48 -27.90
N ALA A 76 23.45 -14.98 -29.04
CA ALA A 76 23.41 -15.67 -30.33
C ALA A 76 24.27 -16.95 -30.37
N GLU A 77 25.45 -16.94 -29.77
CA GLU A 77 26.34 -18.11 -29.67
C GLU A 77 25.72 -19.20 -28.77
N ARG A 78 25.04 -18.81 -27.67
CA ARG A 78 24.30 -19.74 -26.82
C ARG A 78 23.09 -20.37 -27.51
N GLN A 79 22.45 -19.69 -28.48
CA GLN A 79 21.39 -20.27 -29.31
C GLN A 79 21.87 -21.42 -30.21
N LEU A 80 23.14 -21.41 -30.62
CA LEU A 80 23.71 -22.47 -31.48
C LEU A 80 24.08 -23.74 -30.70
N ILE A 81 24.24 -23.65 -29.38
CA ILE A 81 24.78 -24.75 -28.55
C ILE A 81 23.67 -25.54 -27.85
N ALA A 82 22.44 -25.03 -27.72
CA ALA A 82 21.33 -25.79 -27.11
C ALA A 82 19.93 -25.34 -27.59
N PRO A 83 19.13 -26.22 -28.22
CA PRO A 83 17.76 -25.90 -28.63
C PRO A 83 16.73 -26.03 -27.50
N GLU A 84 17.14 -26.12 -26.21
CA GLU A 84 16.23 -26.35 -25.08
C GLU A 84 16.31 -25.26 -23.98
N SER A 85 16.22 -23.97 -24.33
CA SER A 85 16.10 -22.92 -23.30
C SER A 85 15.08 -21.82 -23.63
N ASP A 86 13.81 -22.22 -23.75
CA ASP A 86 12.65 -21.33 -23.87
C ASP A 86 12.45 -20.36 -22.68
N VAL A 87 13.17 -20.53 -21.57
CA VAL A 87 12.91 -19.78 -20.34
C VAL A 87 13.51 -18.37 -20.40
N ASN A 88 14.72 -18.17 -20.94
CA ASN A 88 15.42 -16.89 -20.80
C ASN A 88 15.07 -15.86 -21.91
N THR A 89 14.75 -16.35 -23.10
CA THR A 89 14.17 -15.56 -24.20
C THR A 89 12.81 -15.01 -23.81
N ASN A 90 12.01 -15.83 -23.12
CA ASN A 90 10.75 -15.43 -22.51
C ASN A 90 10.95 -14.32 -21.47
N TRP A 91 11.89 -14.46 -20.53
CA TRP A 91 12.07 -13.42 -19.48
C TRP A 91 12.50 -12.05 -19.99
N SER A 92 13.41 -11.96 -20.97
CA SER A 92 13.82 -10.65 -21.51
C SER A 92 12.71 -9.98 -22.32
N MET A 93 12.01 -10.74 -23.16
CA MET A 93 10.86 -10.22 -23.90
C MET A 93 9.70 -9.87 -22.97
N GLU A 94 9.39 -10.71 -21.98
CA GLU A 94 8.35 -10.43 -20.98
C GLU A 94 8.72 -9.23 -20.11
N TYR A 95 9.99 -9.04 -19.75
CA TYR A 95 10.44 -7.86 -19.03
C TYR A 95 10.23 -6.58 -19.86
N ASN A 96 10.69 -6.58 -21.12
CA ASN A 96 10.51 -5.43 -22.02
C ASN A 96 9.02 -5.16 -22.30
N ARG A 97 8.22 -6.22 -22.48
CA ARG A 97 6.77 -6.11 -22.66
C ARG A 97 6.09 -5.53 -21.43
N LEU A 98 6.45 -6.00 -20.24
CA LEU A 98 5.90 -5.51 -18.98
C LEU A 98 6.30 -4.06 -18.73
N LYS A 99 7.57 -3.71 -18.98
CA LYS A 99 8.08 -2.35 -18.86
C LYS A 99 7.32 -1.39 -19.78
N ALA A 100 7.15 -1.74 -21.06
CA ALA A 100 6.36 -0.94 -22.00
C ALA A 100 4.89 -0.79 -21.54
N LYS A 101 4.31 -1.83 -20.94
CA LYS A 101 2.95 -1.77 -20.37
C LYS A 101 2.87 -0.83 -19.17
N ILE A 102 3.86 -0.85 -18.28
CA ILE A 102 3.93 0.07 -17.14
C ILE A 102 4.02 1.51 -17.63
N GLU A 103 4.95 1.81 -18.53
CA GLU A 103 5.13 3.16 -19.08
C GLU A 103 3.86 3.66 -19.79
N LEU A 104 3.13 2.78 -20.49
CA LEU A 104 1.84 3.11 -21.08
C LEU A 104 0.77 3.40 -20.02
N LEU A 105 0.67 2.59 -18.97
CA LEU A 105 -0.30 2.78 -17.90
C LEU A 105 -0.03 4.06 -17.11
N GLU A 106 1.23 4.36 -16.79
CA GLU A 106 1.64 5.60 -16.12
C GLU A 106 1.35 6.84 -16.99
N ARG A 107 1.60 6.75 -18.30
CA ARG A 107 1.24 7.82 -19.24
C ARG A 107 -0.27 8.02 -19.28
N ASN A 108 -1.05 6.95 -19.36
CA ASN A 108 -2.52 7.04 -19.35
C ASN A 108 -3.04 7.61 -18.02
N GLN A 109 -2.44 7.23 -16.88
CA GLN A 109 -2.79 7.78 -15.58
C GLN A 109 -2.58 9.29 -15.55
N ARG A 110 -1.43 9.78 -16.03
CA ARG A 110 -1.17 11.23 -16.17
C ARG A 110 -2.23 11.91 -17.03
N HIS A 111 -2.59 11.33 -18.17
CA HIS A 111 -3.67 11.87 -19.01
C HIS A 111 -5.02 11.91 -18.27
N TYR A 112 -5.39 10.87 -17.52
CA TYR A 112 -6.63 10.86 -16.71
C TYR A 112 -6.61 11.90 -15.58
N LEU A 113 -5.43 12.28 -15.09
CA LEU A 113 -5.24 13.36 -14.11
C LEU A 113 -5.18 14.76 -14.75
N GLY A 114 -5.25 14.84 -16.08
CA GLY A 114 -5.18 16.11 -16.82
C GLY A 114 -3.76 16.61 -17.08
N GLU A 115 -2.75 15.76 -16.92
CA GLU A 115 -1.34 16.07 -17.17
C GLU A 115 -0.91 15.64 -18.58
N ASP A 116 0.17 16.24 -19.10
CA ASP A 116 0.81 15.89 -20.39
C ASP A 116 -0.10 15.89 -21.64
N LEU A 117 -1.20 16.64 -21.61
CA LEU A 117 -2.20 16.66 -22.70
C LEU A 117 -1.73 17.37 -23.98
N ASN A 118 -0.65 18.15 -23.94
CA ASN A 118 -0.18 18.98 -25.05
C ASN A 118 0.20 18.18 -26.31
N ALA A 119 0.59 16.92 -26.15
CA ALA A 119 1.00 16.05 -27.25
C ALA A 119 -0.18 15.26 -27.85
N MET A 120 -1.39 15.35 -27.27
CA MET A 120 -2.57 14.62 -27.73
C MET A 120 -3.25 15.36 -28.88
N SER A 121 -3.76 14.60 -29.86
CA SER A 121 -4.61 15.15 -30.91
C SER A 121 -6.00 15.51 -30.35
N PRO A 122 -6.73 16.45 -30.99
CA PRO A 122 -8.09 16.81 -30.56
C PRO A 122 -9.06 15.63 -30.48
N LYS A 123 -8.89 14.64 -31.37
CA LYS A 123 -9.71 13.42 -31.38
C LYS A 123 -9.41 12.52 -30.17
N GLU A 124 -8.14 12.40 -29.80
CA GLU A 124 -7.74 11.63 -28.62
C GLU A 124 -8.20 12.30 -27.33
N LEU A 125 -8.16 13.63 -27.26
CA LEU A 125 -8.66 14.40 -26.12
C LEU A 125 -10.18 14.24 -25.96
N GLN A 126 -10.95 14.31 -27.05
CA GLN A 126 -12.39 14.06 -27.02
C GLN A 126 -12.74 12.64 -26.54
N ASN A 127 -11.97 11.64 -26.99
CA ASN A 127 -12.14 10.26 -26.54
C ASN A 127 -11.82 10.10 -25.04
N LEU A 128 -10.77 10.77 -24.55
CA LEU A 128 -10.40 10.79 -23.14
C LEU A 128 -11.50 11.43 -22.29
N GLU A 129 -12.05 12.57 -22.71
CA GLU A 129 -13.16 13.24 -22.05
C GLU A 129 -14.39 12.32 -21.96
N GLN A 130 -14.78 11.69 -23.07
CA GLN A 130 -15.92 10.77 -23.10
C GLN A 130 -15.73 9.57 -22.16
N GLN A 131 -14.51 9.02 -22.10
CA GLN A 131 -14.19 7.91 -21.18
C GLN A 131 -14.30 8.34 -19.72
N LEU A 132 -13.78 9.52 -19.37
CA LEU A 132 -13.85 10.06 -18.01
C LEU A 132 -15.29 10.36 -17.59
N ASP A 133 -16.09 11.00 -18.45
CA ASP A 133 -17.49 11.30 -18.15
C ASP A 133 -18.30 10.02 -17.94
N THR A 134 -18.10 9.03 -18.81
CA THR A 134 -18.75 7.71 -18.71
C THR A 134 -18.35 7.02 -17.41
N ALA A 135 -17.06 6.96 -17.07
CA ALA A 135 -16.58 6.33 -15.84
C ALA A 135 -17.13 7.04 -14.59
N LEU A 136 -17.13 8.37 -14.59
CA LEU A 136 -17.63 9.19 -13.49
C LEU A 136 -19.14 9.01 -13.28
N LYS A 137 -19.93 8.90 -14.36
CA LYS A 137 -21.35 8.54 -14.29
C LYS A 137 -21.55 7.17 -13.63
N HIS A 138 -20.80 6.15 -14.02
CA HIS A 138 -20.87 4.82 -13.41
C HIS A 138 -20.51 4.85 -11.92
N ILE A 139 -19.43 5.54 -11.55
CA ILE A 139 -19.00 5.69 -10.15
C ILE A 139 -20.09 6.36 -9.32
N ARG A 140 -20.69 7.45 -9.82
CA ARG A 140 -21.79 8.15 -9.13
C ARG A 140 -23.00 7.25 -8.95
N THR A 141 -23.44 6.56 -10.01
CA THR A 141 -24.56 5.62 -9.94
C THR A 141 -24.30 4.53 -8.91
N ARG A 142 -23.10 3.93 -8.91
CA ARG A 142 -22.75 2.87 -7.96
C ARG A 142 -22.69 3.39 -6.52
N LYS A 143 -22.10 4.56 -6.30
CA LYS A 143 -22.06 5.21 -4.97
C LYS A 143 -23.47 5.48 -4.45
N ASN A 144 -24.34 6.03 -5.28
CA ASN A 144 -25.74 6.27 -4.90
C ASN A 144 -26.47 4.97 -4.59
N GLN A 145 -26.27 3.92 -5.40
CA GLN A 145 -26.87 2.62 -5.15
C GLN A 145 -26.45 2.05 -3.79
N LEU A 146 -25.14 2.03 -3.49
CA LEU A 146 -24.62 1.55 -2.21
C LEU A 146 -25.15 2.37 -1.03
N MET A 147 -25.29 3.69 -1.20
CA MET A 147 -25.87 4.56 -0.19
C MET A 147 -27.34 4.22 0.08
N TYR A 148 -28.15 3.98 -0.96
CA TYR A 148 -29.53 3.55 -0.80
C TYR A 148 -29.65 2.16 -0.15
N GLU A 149 -28.78 1.22 -0.52
CA GLU A 149 -28.72 -0.10 0.11
C GLU A 149 -28.42 0.02 1.62
N SER A 150 -27.47 0.89 2.00
CA SER A 150 -27.13 1.16 3.39
C SER A 150 -28.28 1.80 4.17
N ILE A 151 -28.95 2.81 3.60
CA ILE A 151 -30.13 3.45 4.22
C ILE A 151 -31.23 2.41 4.46
N ASN A 152 -31.52 1.56 3.47
CA ASN A 152 -32.53 0.52 3.59
C ASN A 152 -32.19 -0.53 4.63
N GLU A 153 -30.90 -0.86 4.82
CA GLU A 153 -30.47 -1.76 5.88
C GLU A 153 -30.66 -1.13 7.27
N LEU A 154 -30.27 0.14 7.43
CA LEU A 154 -30.42 0.87 8.68
C LEU A 154 -31.90 1.03 9.06
N GLN A 155 -32.76 1.37 8.11
CA GLN A 155 -34.22 1.48 8.34
C GLN A 155 -34.84 0.14 8.78
N ARG A 156 -34.38 -0.99 8.23
CA ARG A 156 -34.83 -2.31 8.68
C ARG A 156 -34.39 -2.61 10.11
N LYS A 157 -33.15 -2.25 10.49
CA LYS A 157 -32.65 -2.40 11.86
C LYS A 157 -33.41 -1.51 12.83
N GLU A 158 -33.64 -0.25 12.47
CA GLU A 158 -34.45 0.69 13.27
C GLU A 158 -35.83 0.11 13.55
N LYS A 159 -36.53 -0.40 12.51
CA LYS A 159 -37.85 -1.02 12.67
C LYS A 159 -37.82 -2.23 13.59
N ALA A 160 -36.84 -3.12 13.42
CA ALA A 160 -36.70 -4.31 14.27
C ALA A 160 -36.47 -3.94 15.75
N ILE A 161 -35.61 -2.97 16.01
CA ILE A 161 -35.35 -2.47 17.37
C ILE A 161 -36.61 -1.82 17.94
N GLN A 162 -37.35 -1.04 17.13
CA GLN A 162 -38.59 -0.40 17.56
C GLN A 162 -39.67 -1.44 17.94
N GLU A 163 -39.78 -2.53 17.18
CA GLU A 163 -40.67 -3.65 17.49
C GLU A 163 -40.26 -4.34 18.80
N GLN A 164 -38.97 -4.62 19.01
CA GLN A 164 -38.46 -5.18 20.25
C GLN A 164 -38.72 -4.28 21.46
N ASN A 165 -38.45 -2.96 21.34
CA ASN A 165 -38.71 -1.98 22.39
C ASN A 165 -40.21 -1.89 22.74
N SER A 166 -41.08 -1.95 21.73
CA SER A 166 -42.53 -2.01 21.94
C SER A 166 -42.96 -3.26 22.72
N MET A 167 -42.39 -4.42 22.37
CA MET A 167 -42.65 -5.68 23.06
C MET A 167 -42.18 -5.64 24.52
N LEU A 168 -40.95 -5.17 24.76
CA LEU A 168 -40.40 -5.02 26.12
C LEU A 168 -41.23 -4.05 26.96
N SER A 169 -41.65 -2.93 26.37
CA SER A 169 -42.51 -1.96 27.06
C SER A 169 -43.86 -2.55 27.50
N LYS A 170 -44.44 -3.42 26.67
CA LYS A 170 -45.67 -4.16 27.03
C LYS A 170 -45.42 -5.16 28.16
N GLN A 171 -44.30 -5.90 28.10
CA GLN A 171 -43.94 -6.84 29.17
C GLN A 171 -43.68 -6.15 30.51
N ILE A 172 -43.03 -4.98 30.50
CA ILE A 172 -42.81 -4.16 31.70
C ILE A 172 -44.15 -3.74 32.29
N LYS A 173 -45.06 -3.19 31.47
CA LYS A 173 -46.40 -2.79 31.93
C LYS A 173 -47.19 -3.96 32.52
N GLU A 174 -47.08 -5.15 31.93
CA GLU A 174 -47.76 -6.34 32.45
C GLU A 174 -47.15 -6.81 33.77
N ARG A 175 -45.82 -6.83 33.88
CA ARG A 175 -45.12 -7.12 35.14
C ARG A 175 -45.49 -6.12 36.23
N GLU A 176 -45.53 -4.83 35.93
CA GLU A 176 -45.93 -3.79 36.89
C GLU A 176 -47.36 -4.00 37.39
N LYS A 177 -48.30 -4.40 36.52
CA LYS A 177 -49.68 -4.75 36.93
C LYS A 177 -49.70 -5.97 37.85
N ILE A 178 -48.96 -7.02 37.52
CA ILE A 178 -48.85 -8.23 38.35
C ILE A 178 -48.28 -7.87 39.73
N LEU A 179 -47.21 -7.07 39.78
CA LEU A 179 -46.61 -6.59 41.03
C LEU A 179 -47.60 -5.75 41.86
N ARG A 180 -48.37 -4.85 41.23
CA ARG A 180 -49.40 -4.07 41.92
C ARG A 180 -50.51 -4.96 42.48
N ALA A 181 -51.03 -5.91 41.69
CA ALA A 181 -52.04 -6.85 42.15
C ALA A 181 -51.54 -7.73 43.31
N GLN A 182 -50.27 -8.16 43.26
CA GLN A 182 -49.64 -8.91 44.34
C GLN A 182 -49.46 -8.07 45.61
N GLN A 183 -49.09 -6.80 45.48
CA GLN A 183 -49.01 -5.86 46.61
C GLN A 183 -50.38 -5.62 47.24
N GLU A 184 -51.42 -5.39 46.42
CA GLU A 184 -52.80 -5.22 46.88
C GLU A 184 -53.35 -6.48 47.59
N GLN A 185 -52.95 -7.68 47.14
CA GLN A 185 -53.26 -8.94 47.84
C GLN A 185 -52.52 -9.06 49.18
N TRP A 186 -51.23 -8.69 49.23
CA TRP A 186 -50.44 -8.72 50.46
C TRP A 186 -50.97 -7.73 51.50
N ASP A 187 -51.36 -6.51 51.07
CA ASP A 187 -51.95 -5.50 51.94
C ASP A 187 -53.30 -5.97 52.51
N GLN A 188 -54.15 -6.62 51.71
CA GLN A 188 -55.42 -7.20 52.18
C GLN A 188 -55.23 -8.35 53.17
N GLN A 189 -54.18 -9.16 53.02
CA GLN A 189 -53.91 -10.30 53.90
C GLN A 189 -53.34 -9.87 55.27
N ASN A 190 -52.67 -8.72 55.33
CA ASN A 190 -52.12 -8.16 56.58
C ASN A 190 -53.10 -7.28 57.39
N HIS A 191 -54.24 -6.86 56.83
CA HIS A 191 -55.26 -6.10 57.57
C HIS A 191 -56.02 -6.94 58.64
N GLY A 192 -55.64 -8.20 58.86
CA GLY A 192 -56.22 -9.09 59.87
C GLY A 192 -55.35 -9.36 61.11
N HIS A 193 -54.08 -8.94 61.17
CA HIS A 193 -53.22 -9.17 62.34
C HIS A 193 -52.51 -7.87 62.78
N ASN A 194 -52.95 -7.39 63.94
CA ASN A 194 -52.41 -6.25 64.66
C ASN A 194 -50.96 -6.56 65.11
N MET A 195 -49.95 -6.11 64.38
CA MET A 195 -48.55 -6.10 64.82
C MET A 195 -48.05 -4.65 64.86
N PRO A 196 -47.28 -4.26 65.91
CA PRO A 196 -46.85 -2.88 66.11
C PRO A 196 -45.85 -2.46 65.01
N PRO A 197 -45.71 -1.14 64.75
CA PRO A 197 -44.85 -0.68 63.67
C PRO A 197 -43.38 -1.03 63.97
N PRO A 198 -42.58 -1.43 62.96
CA PRO A 198 -41.15 -1.56 63.15
C PRO A 198 -40.53 -0.17 63.40
N PRO A 199 -39.41 -0.09 64.14
CA PRO A 199 -38.74 1.19 64.39
C PRO A 199 -38.24 1.78 63.06
N PRO A 200 -38.11 3.12 62.96
CA PRO A 200 -37.66 3.76 61.73
C PRO A 200 -36.26 3.25 61.36
N PRO A 201 -36.00 2.87 60.10
CA PRO A 201 -34.66 2.55 59.68
C PRO A 201 -33.81 3.83 59.77
N GLN A 202 -32.73 3.73 60.55
CA GLN A 202 -31.64 4.69 60.58
C GLN A 202 -31.15 4.95 59.16
N GLN A 203 -30.85 6.22 58.86
CA GLN A 203 -30.14 6.65 57.66
C GLN A 203 -28.83 5.88 57.52
N HIS A 204 -28.85 4.76 56.82
CA HIS A 204 -27.67 4.15 56.24
C HIS A 204 -27.84 4.27 54.73
N GLN A 205 -26.93 5.05 54.14
CA GLN A 205 -26.70 5.12 52.71
C GLN A 205 -26.62 3.69 52.15
N ILE A 206 -27.65 3.25 51.43
CA ILE A 206 -27.54 2.09 50.57
C ILE A 206 -27.64 2.61 49.15
N GLN A 207 -26.46 2.69 48.54
CA GLN A 207 -26.23 2.98 47.14
C GLN A 207 -27.10 2.06 46.28
N HIS A 208 -27.86 2.64 45.35
CA HIS A 208 -28.48 1.91 44.25
C HIS A 208 -27.37 1.29 43.38
N PRO A 209 -27.25 -0.05 43.25
CA PRO A 209 -26.27 -0.64 42.35
C PRO A 209 -26.91 -0.97 40.99
N TYR A 210 -27.62 -0.02 40.37
CA TYR A 210 -27.97 -0.12 38.94
C TYR A 210 -27.89 1.25 38.26
N MET A 211 -26.81 1.98 38.52
CA MET A 211 -26.24 2.81 37.47
C MET A 211 -25.61 1.84 36.47
N LEU A 212 -26.37 1.42 35.46
CA LEU A 212 -25.75 0.98 34.21
C LEU A 212 -25.03 2.22 33.71
N SER A 213 -23.73 2.27 33.95
CA SER A 213 -22.82 3.22 33.34
C SER A 213 -23.07 3.19 31.85
N HIS A 214 -23.77 4.21 31.35
CA HIS A 214 -23.55 4.67 30.00
C HIS A 214 -22.07 5.04 29.96
N GLN A 215 -21.25 4.14 29.40
CA GLN A 215 -20.12 4.64 28.64
C GLN A 215 -20.73 5.57 27.59
N PRO A 216 -20.32 6.85 27.51
CA PRO A 216 -20.57 7.59 26.30
C PRO A 216 -19.78 6.86 25.21
N SER A 217 -20.49 6.19 24.31
CA SER A 217 -20.04 6.05 22.94
C SER A 217 -19.53 7.42 22.47
N PRO A 218 -18.41 7.50 21.74
CA PRO A 218 -17.88 8.78 21.30
C PRO A 218 -18.91 9.42 20.35
N PHE A 219 -19.71 10.33 20.91
CA PHE A 219 -20.51 11.25 20.14
C PHE A 219 -19.54 12.25 19.51
N LEU A 220 -19.55 12.29 18.18
CA LEU A 220 -19.04 13.41 17.41
C LEU A 220 -19.76 14.67 17.91
N ASN A 221 -18.98 15.54 18.55
CA ASN A 221 -19.40 16.85 19.00
C ASN A 221 -19.77 17.72 17.79
N MET A 222 -21.06 17.77 17.45
CA MET A 222 -21.63 18.77 16.55
C MET A 222 -22.41 19.77 17.39
N GLY A 223 -21.69 20.77 17.88
CA GLY A 223 -22.24 21.87 18.67
C GLY A 223 -21.24 23.00 18.81
N GLY A 224 -20.93 23.69 17.71
CA GLY A 224 -20.28 24.99 17.74
C GLY A 224 -21.27 26.05 18.23
N LEU A 225 -20.82 26.87 19.18
CA LEU A 225 -21.53 28.07 19.63
C LEU A 225 -21.85 28.98 18.43
N TYR A 226 -23.06 29.51 18.42
CA TYR A 226 -23.41 30.68 17.62
C TYR A 226 -22.62 31.87 18.16
N GLN A 227 -21.77 32.45 17.32
CA GLN A 227 -21.42 33.86 17.38
C GLN A 227 -21.29 34.40 15.95
N GLU A 228 -21.78 35.63 15.80
CA GLU A 228 -22.17 36.36 14.60
C GLU A 228 -21.09 36.59 13.51
N GLU A 229 -21.60 36.70 12.27
CA GLU A 229 -21.15 37.54 11.13
C GLU A 229 -19.79 37.27 10.44
N ASP A 230 -19.85 36.74 9.19
CA ASP A 230 -19.14 37.27 7.99
C ASP A 230 -19.67 36.61 6.69
N PRO A 231 -20.29 37.32 5.72
CA PRO A 231 -20.99 36.71 4.60
C PRO A 231 -20.17 36.69 3.30
N MET A 232 -18.99 36.06 3.24
CA MET A 232 -18.31 35.74 1.96
C MET A 232 -17.29 34.59 2.11
N ALA A 233 -17.75 33.33 2.20
CA ALA A 233 -16.86 32.19 2.00
C ALA A 233 -17.61 31.01 1.35
N MET A 234 -17.29 30.81 0.07
CA MET A 234 -17.72 29.72 -0.79
C MET A 234 -17.33 28.36 -0.16
N ARG A 235 -18.30 27.57 0.31
CA ARG A 235 -18.04 26.24 0.90
C ARG A 235 -17.51 25.27 -0.17
N ARG A 236 -16.22 24.91 -0.08
CA ARG A 236 -15.72 23.62 -0.56
C ARG A 236 -16.08 22.55 0.48
N ASN A 237 -16.80 21.53 0.04
CA ASN A 237 -16.96 20.30 0.81
C ASN A 237 -15.74 19.42 0.55
N ASP A 238 -14.67 19.60 1.32
CA ASP A 238 -13.58 18.64 1.36
C ASP A 238 -14.00 17.48 2.27
N LEU A 239 -14.62 16.46 1.67
CA LEU A 239 -14.68 15.13 2.28
C LEU A 239 -13.29 14.53 2.16
N GLU A 240 -12.56 14.51 3.27
CA GLU A 240 -11.29 13.81 3.43
C GLU A 240 -11.51 12.31 3.21
N LEU A 241 -11.26 11.84 1.98
CA LEU A 241 -11.19 10.42 1.63
C LEU A 241 -9.79 9.92 1.96
N THR A 242 -9.53 9.66 3.25
CA THR A 242 -8.45 8.75 3.63
C THR A 242 -8.82 7.35 3.16
N LEU A 243 -8.40 7.03 1.93
CA LEU A 243 -8.37 5.67 1.40
C LEU A 243 -7.33 4.88 2.20
N GLU A 244 -7.74 4.22 3.28
CA GLU A 244 -6.95 3.14 3.83
C GLU A 244 -6.92 1.98 2.82
N PRO A 245 -5.74 1.49 2.39
CA PRO A 245 -5.67 0.39 1.44
C PRO A 245 -6.11 -0.92 2.11
N VAL A 246 -7.17 -1.55 1.61
CA VAL A 246 -7.64 -2.89 2.04
C VAL A 246 -6.75 -4.01 1.47
N TYR A 247 -5.46 -3.75 1.22
CA TYR A 247 -4.50 -4.76 0.76
C TYR A 247 -3.35 -4.87 1.77
N ASN A 248 -3.53 -5.79 2.72
CA ASN A 248 -2.47 -6.23 3.60
C ASN A 248 -1.62 -7.29 2.86
N CYS A 249 -0.74 -6.84 1.96
CA CYS A 249 0.25 -7.71 1.34
C CYS A 249 1.44 -7.89 2.30
N ASN A 250 1.33 -8.86 3.20
CA ASN A 250 2.48 -9.41 3.91
C ASN A 250 3.43 -10.09 2.89
N LEU A 251 4.42 -9.36 2.38
CA LEU A 251 5.62 -9.98 1.83
C LEU A 251 6.71 -9.95 2.90
N GLY A 252 6.85 -11.11 3.55
CA GLY A 252 7.90 -11.36 4.52
C GLY A 252 9.29 -11.22 3.93
N CYS A 253 10.17 -10.71 4.78
CA CYS A 253 11.62 -10.79 4.79
C CYS A 253 12.23 -11.85 3.86
N PHE A 254 13.10 -11.41 2.96
CA PHE A 254 14.36 -12.10 2.70
C PHE A 254 15.49 -11.08 2.66
N ALA A 255 16.35 -11.17 3.67
CA ALA A 255 17.65 -10.52 3.70
C ALA A 255 18.68 -11.39 2.97
N ALA A 256 19.52 -10.75 2.17
CA ALA A 256 20.93 -11.09 1.95
C ALA A 256 21.64 -9.85 1.38
#